data_AF-A0A414P515-F1
#
_entry.id   AF-A0A414P515-F1
#
_cell.length_a   1.000
_cell.length_b   1.000
_cell.length_c   1.000
_cell.angle_alpha   90.00
_cell.angle_beta   90.00
_cell.angle_gamma   90.00
#
_symmetry.space_group_name_H-M   'P 1'
#
loop_
_entity.id
_entity.type
_entity.pdbx_description
1 polymer ?
#
loop_
_entity_poly.entity_id
_entity_poly.type
_entity_poly.pdbx_seq_one_letter_code
_entity_poly.pdbx_strand_id
1 'polypeptide(L)'
;MGLFGKSKKEREKEYMSRIDVPSCLKENFTLTVDEIFTIIGVGTVVTGNVETGICRTGDKAYINKANGEILETAITSIDVHTKERRPNGSGYKTEHIGIGLRGIYKEQLDKGDKIMVKNANMYGM
;
A
#
# COMPACT_ATOMS: atom_id res chain seq x y z
N MET A 1 23.33 -1.87 32.09
CA MET A 1 23.09 -2.48 30.76
C MET A 1 22.70 -1.34 29.81
N GLY A 2 23.42 -1.20 28.70
CA GLY A 2 23.66 0.08 28.00
C GLY A 2 22.44 0.86 27.51
N LEU A 3 22.59 2.19 27.55
CA LEU A 3 21.66 3.25 27.15
C LEU A 3 21.36 3.35 25.63
N PHE A 4 21.55 2.29 24.85
CA PHE A 4 21.32 2.34 23.40
C PHE A 4 20.12 1.48 23.03
N GLY A 5 19.02 2.13 22.64
CA GLY A 5 17.85 1.44 22.07
C GLY A 5 18.21 0.64 20.81
N LYS A 6 17.33 -0.29 20.41
CA LYS A 6 17.50 -1.16 19.24
C LYS A 6 17.97 -0.38 18.01
N SER A 7 18.88 -0.93 17.22
CA SER A 7 19.30 -0.35 15.95
C SER A 7 18.15 -0.32 14.94
N LYS A 8 18.24 0.55 13.93
CA LYS A 8 17.21 0.65 12.88
C LYS A 8 17.00 -0.68 12.14
N LYS A 9 18.07 -1.45 11.92
CA LYS A 9 18.02 -2.76 11.24
C LYS A 9 17.31 -3.82 12.09
N GLU A 10 17.52 -3.81 13.40
CA GLU A 10 16.85 -4.72 14.33
C GLU A 10 15.35 -4.44 14.41
N ARG A 11 14.98 -3.16 14.52
CA ARG A 11 13.56 -2.74 14.52
C ARG A 11 12.86 -3.15 13.23
N GLU A 12 13.50 -2.96 12.08
CA GLU A 12 12.93 -3.35 10.79
C GLU A 12 12.75 -4.87 10.70
N LYS A 13 13.75 -5.65 11.10
CA LYS A 13 13.65 -7.12 11.13
C LYS A 13 12.52 -7.59 12.03
N GLU A 14 12.40 -7.01 13.22
CA GLU A 14 11.34 -7.34 14.17
C GLU A 14 9.96 -6.96 13.62
N TYR A 15 9.83 -5.77 13.03
CA TYR A 15 8.59 -5.32 12.42
C TYR A 15 8.14 -6.28 11.31
N MET A 16 9.04 -6.59 10.38
CA MET A 16 8.75 -7.52 9.28
C MET A 16 8.41 -8.93 9.77
N SER A 17 8.97 -9.37 10.90
CA SER A 17 8.65 -10.69 11.48
C SER A 17 7.21 -10.80 12.04
N ARG A 18 6.55 -9.67 12.28
CA ARG A 18 5.15 -9.62 12.74
C ARG A 18 4.15 -9.70 11.58
N ILE A 19 4.62 -9.53 10.34
CA ILE A 19 3.79 -9.57 9.14
C ILE A 19 3.79 -10.99 8.58
N ASP A 20 2.59 -11.57 8.44
CA ASP A 20 2.39 -12.84 7.74
C ASP A 20 2.40 -12.63 6.22
N VAL A 21 3.60 -12.41 5.67
CA VAL A 21 3.81 -12.20 4.23
C VAL A 21 3.27 -13.37 3.39
N PRO A 22 3.49 -14.66 3.75
CA PRO A 22 2.92 -15.78 3.01
C PRO A 22 1.39 -15.75 2.89
N SER A 23 0.68 -15.35 3.95
CA SER A 23 -0.78 -15.18 3.89
C SER A 23 -1.19 -14.02 2.98
N CYS A 24 -0.47 -12.90 3.03
CA CYS A 24 -0.73 -11.74 2.16
C CYS A 24 -0.64 -12.09 0.66
N LEU A 25 0.21 -13.03 0.26
CA LEU A 25 0.36 -13.45 -1.14
C LEU A 25 -0.85 -14.23 -1.68
N LYS A 26 -1.68 -14.78 -0.79
CA LYS A 26 -2.85 -15.61 -1.14
C LYS A 26 -4.15 -14.80 -1.28
N GLU A 27 -4.12 -13.55 -0.85
CA GLU A 27 -5.28 -12.65 -0.88
C GLU A 27 -5.06 -11.52 -1.88
N ASN A 28 -6.12 -11.11 -2.58
CA ASN A 28 -6.07 -9.85 -3.32
C ASN A 28 -5.79 -8.70 -2.35
N PHE A 29 -5.02 -7.73 -2.81
CA PHE A 29 -4.78 -6.51 -2.05
C PHE A 29 -6.05 -5.67 -2.03
N THR A 30 -6.42 -5.15 -0.86
CA THR A 30 -7.41 -4.08 -0.75
C THR A 30 -6.95 -3.00 0.23
N LEU A 31 -7.12 -1.74 -0.17
CA LEU A 31 -6.93 -0.57 0.67
C LEU A 31 -8.12 0.37 0.50
N THR A 32 -8.70 0.79 1.61
CA THR A 32 -9.75 1.82 1.63
C THR A 32 -9.08 3.19 1.74
N VAL A 33 -9.41 4.11 0.84
CA VAL A 33 -8.81 5.45 0.76
C VAL A 33 -9.29 6.31 1.93
N ASP A 34 -8.34 6.81 2.72
CA ASP A 34 -8.57 7.70 3.86
C ASP A 34 -8.35 9.17 3.50
N GLU A 35 -7.23 9.48 2.84
CA GLU A 35 -6.88 10.83 2.38
C GLU A 35 -6.28 10.81 0.96
N ILE A 36 -6.40 11.94 0.26
CA ILE A 36 -5.95 12.09 -1.14
C ILE A 36 -5.12 13.38 -1.26
N PHE A 37 -3.92 13.23 -1.80
CA PHE A 37 -2.93 14.29 -1.97
C PHE A 37 -2.51 14.40 -3.43
N THR A 38 -2.00 15.57 -3.79
CA THR A 38 -1.27 15.78 -5.04
C THR A 38 0.11 16.27 -4.66
N ILE A 39 1.13 15.47 -4.97
CA ILE A 39 2.52 15.78 -4.65
C ILE A 39 3.24 16.15 -5.94
N ILE A 40 3.84 17.34 -5.96
CA ILE A 40 4.60 17.83 -7.12
C ILE A 40 5.70 16.82 -7.48
N GLY A 41 5.74 16.38 -8.74
CA GLY A 41 6.72 15.42 -9.24
C GLY A 41 6.41 13.93 -8.97
N VAL A 42 5.42 13.62 -8.12
CA VAL A 42 4.96 12.24 -7.88
C VAL A 42 3.58 12.00 -8.54
N GLY A 43 2.71 13.00 -8.49
CA GLY A 43 1.33 12.92 -8.96
C GLY A 43 0.34 12.73 -7.80
N THR A 44 -0.77 12.05 -8.08
CA THR A 44 -1.80 11.76 -7.08
C THR A 44 -1.35 10.64 -6.17
N VAL A 45 -1.44 10.87 -4.86
CA VAL A 45 -1.11 9.91 -3.82
C VAL A 45 -2.33 9.75 -2.93
N VAL A 46 -2.73 8.52 -2.64
CA VAL A 46 -3.73 8.23 -1.61
C VAL A 46 -3.07 7.64 -0.38
N THR A 47 -3.68 7.79 0.78
CA THR A 47 -3.32 7.04 1.99
C THR A 47 -4.47 6.16 2.43
N GLY A 48 -4.15 5.09 3.16
CA GLY A 48 -5.16 4.23 3.74
C GLY A 48 -4.57 3.03 4.47
N ASN A 49 -5.46 2.29 5.14
CA ASN A 49 -5.11 1.04 5.79
C ASN A 49 -5.30 -0.14 4.82
N VAL A 50 -4.30 -1.01 4.74
CA VAL A 50 -4.37 -2.24 3.97
C VAL A 50 -5.22 -3.26 4.72
N GLU A 51 -6.38 -3.61 4.15
CA GLU A 51 -7.33 -4.55 4.75
C GLU A 51 -6.93 -6.00 4.47
N THR A 52 -6.47 -6.29 3.24
CA THR A 52 -6.03 -7.63 2.81
C THR A 52 -4.84 -7.57 1.85
N GLY A 53 -4.14 -8.70 1.75
CA GLY A 53 -3.15 -8.93 0.69
C GLY A 53 -1.86 -8.10 0.78
N ILE A 54 -1.20 -7.97 -0.37
CA ILE A 54 0.04 -7.20 -0.57
C ILE A 54 -0.02 -6.46 -1.90
N CYS A 55 0.43 -5.22 -1.97
CA CYS A 55 0.68 -4.55 -3.25
C CYS A 55 2.17 -4.23 -3.41
N ARG A 56 2.60 -4.06 -4.65
CA ARG A 56 3.96 -3.68 -5.03
C ARG A 56 3.96 -2.52 -6.01
N THR A 57 5.05 -1.77 -5.99
CA THR A 57 5.28 -0.75 -7.02
C THR A 57 5.33 -1.41 -8.40
N GLY A 58 4.61 -0.83 -9.36
CA GLY A 58 4.44 -1.37 -10.70
C GLY A 58 3.18 -2.21 -10.89
N ASP A 59 2.49 -2.62 -9.82
CA ASP A 59 1.28 -3.42 -9.93
C ASP A 59 0.17 -2.65 -10.65
N LYS A 60 -0.58 -3.36 -11.51
CA LYS A 60 -1.84 -2.88 -12.06
C LYS A 60 -2.89 -2.87 -10.93
N ALA A 61 -3.53 -1.72 -10.74
CA ALA A 61 -4.51 -1.51 -9.69
C ALA A 61 -5.85 -1.05 -10.26
N TYR A 62 -6.91 -1.30 -9.50
CA TYR A 62 -8.28 -0.93 -9.82
C TYR A 62 -8.88 -0.14 -8.67
N ILE A 63 -9.41 1.04 -8.96
CA ILE A 63 -10.10 1.87 -7.98
C ILE A 63 -11.59 1.62 -8.16
N ASN A 64 -12.22 1.03 -7.14
CA ASN A 64 -13.66 0.77 -7.12
C ASN A 64 -14.33 1.92 -6.40
N LYS A 65 -15.16 2.66 -7.13
CA LYS A 65 -15.90 3.81 -6.63
C LYS A 65 -17.26 3.38 -6.09
N ALA A 66 -17.81 4.18 -5.16
CA ALA A 66 -19.12 3.92 -4.55
C ALA A 66 -20.28 3.90 -5.57
N ASN A 67 -20.15 4.61 -6.69
CA ASN A 67 -21.11 4.65 -7.79
C ASN A 67 -21.03 3.42 -8.74
N GLY A 68 -20.12 2.47 -8.48
CA GLY A 68 -19.89 1.28 -9.30
C GLY A 68 -18.90 1.49 -10.46
N GLU A 69 -18.38 2.70 -10.64
CA GLU A 69 -17.31 2.96 -11.62
C GLU A 69 -16.00 2.30 -11.18
N ILE A 70 -15.25 1.78 -12.16
CA ILE A 70 -13.93 1.19 -11.94
C ILE A 70 -12.91 1.94 -12.78
N LEU A 71 -11.94 2.57 -12.12
CA LEU A 71 -10.80 3.20 -12.78
C LEU A 71 -9.60 2.26 -12.75
N GLU A 72 -8.93 2.12 -13.89
CA GLU A 72 -7.67 1.38 -13.98
C GLU A 72 -6.47 2.32 -13.78
N THR A 73 -5.47 1.84 -13.05
CA THR A 73 -4.22 2.59 -12.82
C THR A 73 -3.04 1.62 -12.60
N ALA A 74 -1.86 2.18 -12.37
CA ALA A 74 -0.69 1.44 -11.93
C ALA A 74 -0.07 2.14 -10.71
N ILE A 75 0.40 1.35 -9.75
CA ILE A 75 1.08 1.87 -8.56
C ILE A 75 2.46 2.39 -8.94
N THR A 76 2.74 3.67 -8.69
CA THR A 76 4.02 4.31 -9.04
C THR A 76 5.00 4.38 -7.88
N SER A 77 4.49 4.42 -6.65
CA SER A 77 5.30 4.48 -5.43
C SER A 77 4.51 3.96 -4.25
N ILE A 78 5.21 3.39 -3.27
CA ILE A 78 4.64 2.99 -1.98
C ILE A 78 5.49 3.57 -0.87
N ASP A 79 4.86 4.30 0.03
CA ASP A 79 5.46 4.80 1.27
C ASP A 79 4.72 4.22 2.49
N VAL A 80 5.41 4.08 3.62
CA VAL A 80 4.86 3.42 4.81
C VAL A 80 4.81 4.39 5.98
N HIS A 81 3.64 4.49 6.61
CA HIS A 81 3.42 5.42 7.71
C HIS A 81 3.91 4.86 9.05
N THR A 82 5.15 4.40 9.09
CA THR A 82 5.81 3.89 10.30
C THR A 82 7.31 4.21 10.29
N LYS A 83 7.88 4.41 11.48
CA LYS A 83 9.33 4.61 11.67
C LYS A 83 10.09 3.28 11.87
N GLU A 84 9.37 2.17 11.99
CA GLU A 84 9.92 0.86 12.32
C GLU A 84 10.60 0.18 11.13
N ARG A 85 10.15 0.44 9.90
CA ARG A 85 10.78 -0.07 8.67
C ARG A 85 10.94 1.01 7.61
N ARG A 86 11.83 0.77 6.64
CA ARG A 86 11.91 1.60 5.43
C ARG A 86 10.89 1.13 4.37
N PRO A 87 10.46 2.04 3.47
CA PRO A 87 9.80 1.64 2.24
C PRO A 87 10.69 0.68 1.44
N ASN A 88 10.10 -0.43 1.00
CA ASN A 88 10.74 -1.46 0.18
C ASN A 88 9.98 -1.69 -1.13
N GLY A 89 9.11 -0.74 -1.51
CA GLY A 89 8.24 -0.85 -2.68
C GLY A 89 7.10 -1.85 -2.51
N SER A 90 6.79 -2.30 -1.28
CA SER A 90 5.64 -3.16 -0.98
C SER A 90 4.83 -2.61 0.21
N GLY A 91 3.52 -2.83 0.17
CA GLY A 91 2.59 -2.57 1.26
C GLY A 91 1.84 -3.84 1.63
N TYR A 92 1.77 -4.14 2.92
CA TYR A 92 1.24 -5.40 3.46
C TYR A 92 -0.03 -5.15 4.27
N LYS A 93 -0.87 -6.19 4.41
CA LYS A 93 -2.00 -6.23 5.34
C LYS A 93 -1.61 -5.68 6.71
N THR A 94 -2.51 -4.90 7.32
CA THR A 94 -2.35 -4.19 8.61
C THR A 94 -1.48 -2.94 8.60
N GLU A 95 -0.85 -2.59 7.47
CA GLU A 95 -0.10 -1.34 7.37
C GLU A 95 -0.98 -0.17 6.96
N HIS A 96 -0.61 1.02 7.44
CA HIS A 96 -1.07 2.27 6.88
C HIS A 96 -0.01 2.78 5.89
N ILE A 97 -0.39 2.96 4.63
CA ILE A 97 0.54 3.26 3.54
C ILE A 97 0.06 4.40 2.66
N GLY A 98 1.00 5.05 1.98
CA GLY A 98 0.74 5.96 0.87
C GLY A 98 1.01 5.27 -0.47
N ILE A 99 0.08 5.40 -1.42
CA ILE A 99 0.18 4.80 -2.77
C ILE A 99 0.11 5.92 -3.82
N GLY A 100 1.14 6.02 -4.64
CA GLY A 100 1.14 6.86 -5.84
C GLY A 100 0.42 6.18 -7.00
N LEU A 101 -0.42 6.94 -7.71
CA LEU A 101 -1.29 6.43 -8.77
C LEU A 101 -0.96 7.09 -10.11
N ARG A 102 -0.71 6.27 -11.14
CA ARG A 102 -0.43 6.76 -12.49
C ARG A 102 -1.72 7.20 -13.19
N GLY A 103 -1.72 8.43 -13.72
CA GLY A 103 -2.78 8.91 -14.61
C GLY A 103 -4.14 9.14 -13.95
N ILE A 104 -4.18 9.13 -12.62
CA ILE A 104 -5.38 9.43 -11.84
C ILE A 104 -5.24 10.84 -11.28
N TYR A 105 -6.26 11.67 -11.45
CA TYR A 105 -6.34 13.00 -10.85
C TYR A 105 -7.06 12.95 -9.52
N LYS A 106 -6.76 13.90 -8.63
CA LYS A 106 -7.33 13.95 -7.27
C LYS A 106 -8.85 14.07 -7.29
N GLU A 107 -9.40 14.79 -8.25
CA GLU A 107 -10.84 15.05 -8.42
C GLU A 107 -11.62 13.80 -8.86
N GLN A 108 -10.91 12.76 -9.33
CA GLN A 108 -11.52 11.48 -9.71
C GLN A 108 -11.65 10.52 -8.53
N LEU A 109 -11.17 10.89 -7.34
CA LEU A 109 -11.10 10.03 -6.17
C LEU A 109 -11.91 10.61 -5.02
N ASP A 110 -12.52 9.71 -4.27
CA ASP A 110 -13.27 10.04 -3.07
C ASP A 110 -12.76 9.23 -1.87
N LYS A 111 -12.89 9.80 -0.67
CA LYS A 111 -12.65 9.05 0.56
C LYS A 111 -13.62 7.86 0.62
N GLY A 112 -13.10 6.68 0.93
CA GLY A 112 -13.86 5.44 0.94
C GLY A 112 -13.78 4.64 -0.36
N ASP A 113 -13.22 5.19 -1.45
CA ASP A 113 -12.89 4.41 -2.64
C ASP A 113 -11.94 3.25 -2.27
N LYS A 114 -12.07 2.11 -2.97
CA LYS A 114 -11.26 0.92 -2.70
C LYS A 114 -10.25 0.65 -3.81
N ILE A 115 -8.97 0.70 -3.45
CA ILE A 115 -7.88 0.26 -4.32
C ILE A 115 -7.71 -1.24 -4.20
N MET A 116 -7.73 -1.94 -5.33
CA MET A 116 -7.51 -3.37 -5.41
C MET A 116 -6.36 -3.76 -6.35
N VAL A 117 -5.57 -4.75 -5.94
CA VAL A 117 -4.62 -5.47 -6.81
C VAL A 117 -4.96 -6.94 -6.79
N LYS A 118 -5.05 -7.56 -7.97
CA LYS A 118 -5.37 -8.99 -8.12
C LYS A 118 -4.10 -9.82 -7.91
N ASN A 119 -3.93 -10.40 -6.72
CA ASN A 119 -2.75 -11.19 -6.36
C ASN A 119 -2.97 -12.69 -6.42
N ALA A 120 -4.19 -13.16 -6.16
CA ALA A 120 -4.47 -14.57 -5.83
C ALA A 120 -4.13 -15.57 -6.96
N ASN A 121 -3.76 -15.07 -8.15
CA ASN A 121 -3.30 -15.87 -9.29
C ASN A 121 -1.91 -15.44 -9.84
N MET A 122 -1.26 -14.44 -9.24
CA MET A 122 0.04 -13.93 -9.73
C MET A 122 1.25 -14.58 -9.03
N TYR A 123 1.09 -14.98 -7.76
CA TYR A 123 2.16 -15.53 -6.94
C TYR A 123 1.93 -16.99 -6.53
N GLY A 124 0.88 -17.61 -7.09
CA GLY A 124 0.58 -19.03 -6.93
C GLY A 124 1.27 -19.86 -8.02
N MET A 125 2.56 -20.13 -7.83
CA MET A 125 3.24 -21.33 -8.35
C MET A 125 4.07 -21.92 -7.22
#